data_AF-A0A846G8Q0-F1
#
_entry.id   AF-A0A846G8Q0-F1
#
_cell.length_a   1.000
_cell.length_b   1.000
_cell.length_c   1.000
_cell.angle_alpha   90.00
_cell.angle_beta   90.00
_cell.angle_gamma   90.00
#
_symmetry.space_group_name_H-M   'P 1'
#
loop_
_entity.id
_entity.type
_entity.pdbx_description
1 polymer ?
#
loop_
_entity_poly.entity_id
_entity_poly.type
_entity_poly.pdbx_seq_one_letter_code
_entity_poly.pdbx_strand_id
1 'polypeptide(L)'
;MLNVPAFFFCEGEDLNDEVVDGQQRLSTIYKFYNNDLTMNANDKVSYIAPQSILYSGKKFKELDKKLQKIFLNYPLTIIYLPKDLKLETKLEIFRRINEGGTPLSG
;
A
#
# COMPACT_ATOMS: atom_id res chain seq x y z
N MET A 1 0.17 -1.70 -16.26
CA MET A 1 1.12 -1.68 -15.12
C MET A 1 0.27 -1.58 -13.86
N LEU A 2 0.46 -2.45 -12.87
CA LEU A 2 -0.31 -2.36 -11.62
C LEU A 2 0.29 -1.20 -10.82
N ASN A 3 -0.47 -0.14 -10.61
CA ASN A 3 -0.01 1.05 -9.90
C ASN A 3 -0.50 0.95 -8.45
N VAL A 4 0.40 0.71 -7.49
CA VAL A 4 0.05 0.87 -6.08
C VAL A 4 -0.15 2.37 -5.82
N PRO A 5 -1.32 2.81 -5.32
CA PRO A 5 -1.55 4.23 -5.05
C PRO A 5 -0.50 4.77 -4.08
N ALA A 6 -0.16 6.06 -4.17
CA ALA A 6 0.82 6.66 -3.28
C ALA A 6 0.44 6.49 -1.80
N PHE A 7 1.46 6.47 -0.95
CA PHE A 7 1.33 6.56 0.50
C PHE A 7 1.60 7.99 0.92
N PHE A 8 0.78 8.50 1.83
CA PHE A 8 0.91 9.88 2.31
C PHE A 8 1.39 9.84 3.76
N PHE A 9 2.47 10.56 4.02
CA PHE A 9 3.08 10.67 5.34
C PHE A 9 3.11 12.12 5.77
N CYS A 10 3.00 12.37 7.07
CA CYS A 10 3.34 13.63 7.67
C CYS A 10 4.59 13.41 8.52
N GLU A 11 5.63 14.20 8.27
CA GLU A 11 6.87 14.07 9.02
C GLU A 11 6.60 14.50 10.49
N GLY A 12 6.88 13.60 11.42
CA GLY A 12 6.64 13.83 12.85
C GLY A 12 7.84 14.47 13.55
N GLU A 13 7.74 14.58 14.86
CA GLU A 13 8.90 14.83 15.72
C GLU A 13 9.71 13.53 15.87
N ASP A 14 11.04 13.64 15.91
CA ASP A 14 11.97 12.54 16.18
C ASP A 14 11.83 11.29 15.29
N LEU A 15 11.74 11.47 13.96
CA LEU A 15 11.72 10.38 12.95
C LEU A 15 10.49 9.45 13.05
N ASN A 16 9.47 9.81 13.82
CA ASN A 16 8.20 9.09 13.88
C ASN A 16 7.20 9.67 12.89
N ASP A 17 7.33 9.28 11.61
CA ASP A 17 6.41 9.74 10.57
C ASP A 17 5.00 9.17 10.77
N GLU A 18 4.01 10.05 10.67
CA GLU A 18 2.61 9.71 10.76
C GLU A 18 2.08 9.29 9.37
N VAL A 19 1.44 8.13 9.28
CA VAL A 19 0.79 7.69 8.03
C VAL A 19 -0.58 8.35 7.92
N VAL A 20 -0.74 9.24 6.94
CA VAL A 20 -1.99 9.96 6.67
C VAL A 20 -2.92 9.13 5.78
N ASP A 21 -2.38 8.41 4.79
CA ASP A 21 -3.13 7.46 3.96
C ASP A 21 -2.32 6.20 3.64
N GLY A 22 -3.01 5.06 3.54
CA GLY A 22 -2.40 3.78 3.17
C GLY A 22 -1.93 2.93 4.34
N GLN A 23 -2.33 3.25 5.58
CA GLN A 23 -1.97 2.49 6.79
C GLN A 23 -2.30 0.99 6.67
N GLN A 24 -3.51 0.64 6.23
CA GLN A 24 -3.91 -0.76 6.06
C GLN A 24 -3.08 -1.47 4.97
N ARG A 25 -2.74 -0.75 3.89
CA ARG A 25 -1.90 -1.27 2.80
C ARG A 25 -0.47 -1.53 3.28
N LEU A 26 0.14 -0.59 3.99
CA LEU A 26 1.47 -0.77 4.61
C LEU A 26 1.46 -1.93 5.61
N SER A 27 0.47 -1.97 6.49
CA SER A 27 0.32 -3.06 7.47
C SER A 27 0.21 -4.41 6.78
N THR A 28 -0.53 -4.50 5.68
CA THR A 28 -0.70 -5.74 4.90
C THR A 28 0.62 -6.17 4.25
N ILE A 29 1.35 -5.23 3.63
CA ILE A 29 2.68 -5.49 3.04
C ILE A 29 3.63 -6.01 4.11
N TYR A 30 3.67 -5.34 5.27
CA TYR A 30 4.53 -5.69 6.39
C TYR A 30 4.21 -7.07 6.98
N LYS A 31 2.93 -7.35 7.25
CA LYS A 31 2.47 -8.66 7.74
C LYS A 31 2.75 -9.78 6.74
N PHE A 32 2.59 -9.53 5.44
CA PHE A 32 2.93 -10.53 4.42
C PHE A 32 4.43 -10.82 4.40
N TYR A 33 5.27 -9.80 4.42
CA TYR A 33 6.73 -9.94 4.52
C TYR A 33 7.16 -10.75 5.75
N ASN A 34 6.53 -10.51 6.90
CA ASN A 34 6.77 -11.24 8.14
C ASN A 34 6.18 -12.66 8.16
N ASN A 35 5.52 -13.10 7.10
CA ASN A 35 4.89 -14.41 6.97
C ASN A 35 3.65 -14.61 7.87
N ASP A 36 3.01 -13.52 8.29
CA ASP A 36 1.76 -13.51 9.07
C ASP A 36 0.54 -13.64 8.16
N LEU A 37 0.69 -13.36 6.87
CA LEU A 37 -0.35 -13.49 5.85
C LEU A 37 0.07 -14.47 4.75
N THR A 38 -0.92 -15.05 4.09
CA THR A 38 -0.77 -15.82 2.85
C THR A 38 -1.55 -15.15 1.73
N MET A 39 -1.10 -15.31 0.49
CA MET A 39 -1.87 -14.81 -0.65
C MET A 39 -3.12 -15.67 -0.83
N ASN A 40 -4.28 -15.02 -0.95
CA ASN A 40 -5.55 -15.73 -1.10
C ASN A 40 -5.52 -16.58 -2.39
N ALA A 41 -5.92 -17.85 -2.27
CA ALA A 41 -5.93 -18.81 -3.36
C ALA A 41 -7.16 -18.74 -4.28
N ASN A 42 -8.05 -17.77 -4.07
CA ASN A 42 -9.30 -17.67 -4.82
C ASN A 42 -9.06 -17.40 -6.31
N ASP A 43 -9.60 -18.29 -7.15
CA ASP A 43 -9.66 -18.23 -8.61
C ASP A 43 -10.35 -16.96 -9.17
N LYS A 44 -10.95 -16.14 -8.30
CA LYS A 44 -11.60 -14.87 -8.63
C LYS A 44 -10.65 -13.67 -8.63
N VAL A 45 -9.39 -13.82 -8.22
CA VAL A 45 -8.37 -12.76 -8.35
C VAL A 45 -7.85 -12.76 -9.79
N SER A 46 -8.71 -12.33 -10.71
CA SER A 46 -8.50 -12.29 -12.17
C SER A 46 -7.34 -11.37 -12.62
N TYR A 47 -6.81 -10.53 -11.72
CA TYR A 47 -5.84 -9.49 -12.07
C TYR A 47 -4.42 -9.97 -12.34
N ILE A 48 -4.13 -11.25 -12.09
CA ILE A 48 -2.81 -11.81 -12.34
C ILE A 48 -3.02 -13.19 -12.94
N ALA A 49 -2.71 -13.30 -14.23
CA ALA A 49 -2.88 -14.47 -15.10
C ALA A 49 -2.08 -15.73 -14.58
N PRO A 50 -1.79 -16.81 -15.36
CA PRO A 50 -1.51 -18.19 -14.85
C PRO A 50 -0.37 -18.36 -13.82
N GLN A 51 0.39 -17.31 -13.53
CA GLN A 51 1.34 -17.17 -12.44
C GLN A 51 0.69 -17.17 -11.04
N SER A 52 -0.64 -17.01 -10.90
CA SER A 52 -1.38 -17.16 -9.63
C SER A 52 -0.96 -18.42 -8.85
N ILE A 53 -0.80 -19.54 -9.54
CA ILE A 53 -0.36 -20.81 -8.95
C ILE A 53 1.01 -20.71 -8.25
N LEU A 54 1.87 -19.78 -8.66
CA LEU A 54 3.24 -19.66 -8.13
C LEU A 54 3.31 -19.03 -6.74
N TYR A 55 2.30 -18.24 -6.36
CA TYR A 55 2.27 -17.50 -5.10
C TYR A 55 0.97 -17.67 -4.30
N SER A 56 -0.08 -18.24 -4.91
CA SER A 56 -1.33 -18.61 -4.24
C SER A 56 -1.09 -19.51 -3.02
N GLY A 57 -1.71 -19.15 -1.89
CA GLY A 57 -1.58 -19.86 -0.61
C GLY A 57 -0.23 -19.71 0.09
N LYS A 58 0.77 -19.09 -0.55
CA LYS A 58 2.14 -19.01 -0.02
C LYS A 58 2.34 -17.79 0.87
N LYS A 59 3.21 -17.96 1.87
CA LYS A 59 3.86 -16.90 2.65
C LYS A 59 5.05 -16.34 1.87
N PHE A 60 5.53 -15.15 2.24
CA PHE A 60 6.68 -14.52 1.59
C PHE A 60 7.91 -15.44 1.50
N LYS A 61 8.25 -16.17 2.57
CA LYS A 61 9.39 -17.09 2.62
C LYS A 61 9.27 -18.30 1.68
N GLU A 62 8.06 -18.64 1.27
CA GLU A 62 7.75 -19.80 0.42
C GLU A 62 7.74 -19.44 -1.07
N LEU A 63 7.82 -18.15 -1.40
CA LEU A 63 7.99 -17.66 -2.76
C LEU A 63 9.37 -18.04 -3.30
N ASP A 64 9.48 -18.21 -4.62
CA ASP A 64 10.78 -18.37 -5.25
C ASP A 64 11.62 -17.09 -5.11
N LYS A 65 12.95 -17.21 -5.26
CA LYS A 65 13.85 -16.07 -5.08
C LYS A 65 13.58 -14.93 -6.05
N LYS A 66 13.05 -15.23 -7.23
CA LYS A 66 12.68 -14.23 -8.23
C LYS A 66 11.50 -13.39 -7.74
N LEU A 67 10.43 -13.98 -7.23
CA LEU A 67 9.26 -13.28 -6.69
C LEU A 67 9.59 -12.53 -5.40
N GLN A 68 10.40 -13.10 -4.51
CA GLN A 68 10.90 -12.36 -3.33
C GLN A 68 11.62 -11.08 -3.75
N LYS A 69 12.49 -11.16 -4.78
CA LYS A 69 13.22 -10.00 -5.30
C LYS A 69 12.30 -8.97 -5.96
N ILE A 70 11.30 -9.43 -6.72
CA ILE A 70 10.29 -8.53 -7.32
C ILE A 70 9.51 -7.78 -6.24
N PHE A 71 9.07 -8.48 -5.19
CA PHE A 71 8.36 -7.88 -4.06
C PHE A 71 9.21 -6.82 -3.35
N LEU A 72 10.47 -7.14 -3.03
CA LEU A 72 11.37 -6.24 -2.30
C LEU A 72 11.80 -5.02 -3.11
N ASN A 73 11.92 -5.17 -4.43
CA ASN A 73 12.36 -4.09 -5.31
C ASN A 73 11.20 -3.30 -5.92
N TYR A 74 9.96 -3.63 -5.57
CA TYR A 74 8.81 -2.91 -6.11
C TYR A 74 8.81 -1.47 -5.57
N PRO A 75 8.85 -0.44 -6.45
CA PRO A 75 8.91 0.94 -6.00
C PRO A 75 7.57 1.37 -5.41
N LEU A 76 7.60 1.90 -4.19
CA LEU A 76 6.44 2.53 -3.56
C LEU A 76 6.56 4.05 -3.68
N THR A 77 5.51 4.70 -4.18
CA THR A 77 5.43 6.16 -4.21
C THR A 77 5.04 6.68 -2.84
N ILE A 78 5.90 7.52 -2.25
CA ILE A 78 5.67 8.16 -0.95
C ILE A 78 5.60 9.69 -1.17
N ILE A 79 4.57 10.32 -0.62
CA ILE A 79 4.36 11.77 -0.64
C ILE A 79 4.38 12.27 0.79
N TYR A 80 5.34 13.15 1.10
CA TYR A 80 5.42 13.82 2.39
C TYR A 80 4.61 15.10 2.38
N LEU A 81 3.72 15.22 3.37
CA LEU A 81 2.94 16.40 3.65
C LEU A 81 3.76 17.33 4.58
N PRO A 82 3.66 18.66 4.39
CA PRO A 82 4.27 19.63 5.31
C PRO A 82 3.95 19.37 6.79
N LYS A 83 4.95 19.47 7.67
CA LYS A 83 4.80 19.26 9.13
C LYS A 83 3.75 20.17 9.75
N ASP A 84 3.66 21.40 9.26
CA ASP A 84 2.87 22.48 9.84
C ASP A 84 1.39 22.43 9.40
N LEU A 85 0.98 21.37 8.70
CA LEU A 85 -0.39 21.18 8.27
C LEU A 85 -1.33 21.02 9.47
N LYS A 86 -2.32 21.90 9.54
CA LYS A 86 -3.42 21.78 10.49
C LYS A 86 -4.16 20.45 10.29
N LEU A 87 -4.65 19.87 11.39
CA LEU A 87 -5.39 18.61 11.40
C LEU A 87 -6.56 18.63 10.39
N GLU A 88 -7.29 19.73 10.31
CA GLU A 88 -8.39 19.92 9.36
C GLU A 88 -7.95 19.71 7.89
N THR A 89 -6.79 20.25 7.52
CA THR A 89 -6.25 20.12 6.16
C THR A 89 -5.74 18.70 5.90
N LYS A 90 -5.13 18.03 6.90
CA LYS A 90 -4.76 16.61 6.79
C LYS A 90 -5.99 15.73 6.51
N LEU A 91 -7.09 15.98 7.24
CA LEU A 91 -8.35 15.26 7.07
C LEU A 91 -8.99 15.55 5.71
N GLU A 92 -8.93 16.79 5.22
CA GLU A 92 -9.42 17.13 3.87
C GLU A 92 -8.63 16.42 2.77
N ILE A 93 -7.30 16.37 2.89
CA ILE A 93 -6.43 15.63 1.97
C ILE A 93 -6.80 14.14 1.98
N PHE A 94 -6.89 13.53 3.17
CA PHE A 94 -7.29 12.13 3.32
C PHE A 94 -8.66 11.85 2.68
N ARG A 95 -9.62 12.74 2.91
CA ARG A 95 -10.97 12.65 2.36
C ARG A 95 -10.96 12.71 0.83
N ARG A 96 -10.25 13.68 0.24
CA ARG A 96 -10.16 13.83 -1.22
C ARG A 96 -9.49 12.63 -1.90
N ILE A 97 -8.49 12.03 -1.26
CA ILE A 97 -7.82 10.82 -1.75
C ILE A 97 -8.82 9.64 -1.81
N ASN A 98 -9.64 9.48 -0.76
CA ASN A 98 -10.55 8.34 -0.62
C ASN A 98 -11.92 8.53 -1.29
N GLU A 99 -12.39 9.77 -1.47
CA GLU A 99 -13.66 10.07 -2.14
C GLU A 99 -13.53 10.11 -3.67
N GLY A 100 -12.33 9.96 -4.22
CA GLY A 100 -12.13 9.77 -5.65
C GLY A 100 -12.58 10.96 -6.48
N GLY A 101 -12.10 12.17 -6.15
CA GLY A 101 -12.09 13.30 -7.08
C GLY A 101 -13.42 13.59 -7.80
N THR A 102 -14.57 13.43 -7.15
CA THR A 102 -15.80 14.02 -7.69
C THR A 102 -15.65 15.55 -7.65
N PRO A 103 -15.76 16.25 -8.79
CA PRO A 103 -15.87 17.70 -8.77
C PRO A 103 -17.13 18.04 -7.98
N LEU A 104 -17.05 19.04 -7.10
CA LEU A 104 -18.25 19.77 -6.72
C LEU A 104 -18.78 20.44 -7.99
N SER A 105 -19.71 19.77 -8.68
CA SER A 105 -20.50 20.41 -9.73
C SER A 105 -21.26 21.54 -9.07
N GLY A 106 -20.85 22.78 -9.39
CA GLY A 106 -21.65 23.97 -9.13
C GLY A 106 -22.88 24.04 -10.01
#